data_AF-A0A7C1NLH6-F1
#
_entry.id   AF-A0A7C1NLH6-F1
#
_cell.length_a   1.000
_cell.length_b   1.000
_cell.length_c   1.000
_cell.angle_alpha   90.00
_cell.angle_beta   90.00
_cell.angle_gamma   90.00
#
_symmetry.space_group_name_H-M   'P 1'
#
loop_
_entity.id
_entity.type
_entity.pdbx_description
1 polymer ?
#
loop_
_entity_poly.entity_id
_entity_poly.type
_entity_poly.pdbx_seq_one_letter_code
_entity_poly.pdbx_strand_id
1 'polypeptide(L)'
;MHLDEMSVWKEVWLAEATRIKDPDIDLKKKQIIGVYNRPIHPQYRKISSSLQTWLHQALLGKVTAAEALHNAQIEIDQLIGPD
;
A
#
# COMPACT_ATOMS: atom_id res chain seq x y z
N MET A 1 18.37 -2.51 16.79
CA MET A 1 17.10 -2.91 17.43
C MET A 1 16.18 -3.35 16.31
N HIS A 2 15.89 -4.65 16.24
CA HIS A 2 15.17 -5.27 15.12
C HIS A 2 13.73 -4.74 15.06
N LEU A 3 13.29 -4.33 13.87
CA LEU A 3 11.87 -4.24 13.56
C LEU A 3 11.41 -5.69 13.37
N ASP A 4 11.01 -6.35 14.46
CA ASP A 4 10.25 -7.58 14.34
C ASP A 4 8.95 -7.23 13.61
N GLU A 5 8.85 -7.72 12.38
CA GLU A 5 7.64 -7.69 11.59
C GLU A 5 6.51 -8.27 12.45
N MET A 6 5.44 -7.50 12.64
CA MET A 6 4.35 -7.84 13.55
C MET A 6 3.91 -9.30 13.37
N SER A 7 4.18 -10.15 14.38
CA SER A 7 3.59 -11.51 14.52
C SER A 7 2.07 -11.48 14.76
N VAL A 8 1.44 -10.36 14.46
CA VAL A 8 0.10 -10.04 14.91
C VAL A 8 -0.87 -10.67 13.93
N TRP A 9 -2.01 -11.09 14.44
CA TRP A 9 -3.20 -11.53 13.72
C TRP A 9 -3.44 -13.03 13.55
N LYS A 10 -2.46 -13.94 13.53
CA LYS A 10 -2.79 -15.38 13.38
C LYS A 10 -3.71 -15.88 14.50
N GLU A 11 -3.41 -15.57 15.75
CA GLU A 11 -4.23 -15.99 16.89
C GLU A 11 -5.59 -15.27 16.91
N VAL A 12 -5.62 -13.98 16.61
CA VAL A 12 -6.86 -13.18 16.50
C VAL A 12 -7.77 -13.69 15.39
N TRP A 13 -7.19 -14.08 14.25
CA TRP A 13 -7.89 -14.62 13.09
C TRP A 13 -8.45 -16.03 13.30
N LEU A 14 -7.88 -16.77 14.25
CA LEU A 14 -8.31 -18.12 14.61
C LEU A 14 -9.37 -18.09 15.73
N ALA A 15 -9.46 -17.01 16.50
CA ALA A 15 -10.43 -16.89 17.58
C ALA A 15 -11.90 -16.86 17.08
N GLU A 16 -12.74 -17.68 17.72
CA GLU A 16 -14.20 -17.78 17.45
C GLU A 16 -14.88 -16.41 17.52
N ALA A 17 -14.55 -15.61 18.55
CA ALA A 17 -15.12 -14.29 18.77
C ALA A 17 -14.83 -13.30 17.62
N THR A 18 -13.72 -13.48 16.90
CA THR A 18 -13.38 -12.66 15.73
C THR A 18 -14.22 -13.05 14.53
N ARG A 19 -14.49 -14.35 14.32
CA ARG A 19 -15.35 -14.83 13.23
C ARG A 19 -16.80 -14.40 13.41
N ILE A 20 -17.28 -14.36 14.65
CA ILE A 20 -18.64 -13.89 14.97
C ILE A 20 -18.78 -12.39 14.67
N LYS A 21 -17.73 -11.60 14.94
CA LYS A 21 -17.74 -10.14 14.72
C LYS A 21 -17.41 -9.74 13.28
N ASP A 22 -16.61 -10.53 12.59
CA ASP A 22 -16.16 -10.30 11.22
C ASP A 22 -16.42 -11.56 10.37
N PRO A 23 -17.64 -11.71 9.83
CA PRO A 23 -18.00 -12.88 9.03
C PRO A 23 -17.18 -12.98 7.74
N ASP A 24 -16.56 -11.88 7.29
CA ASP A 24 -15.77 -11.81 6.07
C ASP A 24 -14.27 -12.08 6.29
N ILE A 25 -13.86 -12.47 7.51
CA ILE A 25 -12.44 -12.62 7.86
C ILE A 25 -11.70 -13.61 6.94
N ASP A 26 -12.39 -14.65 6.46
CA ASP A 26 -11.78 -15.64 5.57
C ASP A 26 -11.57 -15.11 4.14
N LEU A 27 -12.41 -14.17 3.68
CA LEU A 27 -12.17 -13.44 2.43
C LEU A 27 -10.96 -12.51 2.58
N LYS A 28 -10.89 -11.76 3.69
CA LYS A 28 -9.78 -10.83 3.97
C LYS A 28 -8.43 -11.55 4.06
N LYS A 29 -8.39 -12.73 4.70
CA LYS A 29 -7.20 -13.59 4.73
C LYS A 29 -6.70 -13.94 3.33
N LYS A 30 -7.60 -14.40 2.45
CA LYS A 30 -7.25 -14.75 1.06
C LYS A 30 -6.67 -13.57 0.31
N GLN A 31 -7.22 -12.37 0.52
CA GLN A 31 -6.72 -11.15 -0.10
C GLN A 31 -5.33 -10.76 0.43
N ILE A 32 -5.11 -10.85 1.74
CA ILE A 32 -3.83 -10.49 2.38
C ILE A 32 -2.70 -11.43 1.97
N ILE A 33 -2.97 -12.73 1.74
CA ILE A 33 -1.93 -13.69 1.30
C ILE A 33 -1.29 -13.27 -0.03
N GLY A 34 -2.03 -12.59 -0.90
CA GLY A 34 -1.55 -12.14 -2.20
C GLY A 34 -0.87 -10.77 -2.20
N VAL A 35 -0.74 -10.09 -1.04
CA VAL A 35 -0.14 -8.76 -0.98
C VAL A 35 1.32 -8.82 -0.55
N TYR A 36 2.14 -7.97 -1.14
CA TYR A 36 3.48 -7.70 -0.63
C TYR A 36 3.40 -6.76 0.57
N ASN A 37 4.36 -6.89 1.49
CA ASN A 37 4.54 -5.91 2.54
C ASN A 37 4.80 -4.54 1.92
N ARG A 38 4.20 -3.51 2.52
CA ARG A 38 4.40 -2.14 2.09
C ARG A 38 5.89 -1.78 2.22
N PRO A 39 6.51 -1.15 1.20
CA PRO A 39 7.89 -0.70 1.30
C PRO A 39 8.13 0.21 2.51
N ILE A 40 9.15 -0.09 3.30
CA ILE A 40 9.57 0.74 4.43
C ILE A 40 10.55 1.79 3.88
N HIS A 41 10.10 3.03 3.76
CA HIS A 41 10.93 4.13 3.26
C HIS A 41 10.74 5.39 4.12
N PRO A 42 11.81 6.14 4.49
CA PRO A 42 11.69 7.36 5.30
C PRO A 42 10.75 8.39 4.67
N GLN A 43 10.72 8.45 3.34
CA GLN A 43 9.87 9.36 2.58
C GLN A 43 8.59 8.71 2.05
N TYR A 44 8.19 7.54 2.59
CA TYR A 44 7.04 6.78 2.09
C TYR A 44 5.78 7.63 1.92
N ARG A 45 5.51 8.54 2.86
CA ARG A 45 4.35 9.43 2.79
C ARG A 45 4.39 10.34 1.56
N LYS A 46 5.56 10.87 1.20
CA LYS A 46 5.73 11.73 0.02
C LYS A 46 5.58 10.92 -1.28
N ILE A 47 6.20 9.74 -1.33
CA ILE A 47 6.06 8.79 -2.45
C ILE A 47 4.59 8.46 -2.68
N SER A 48 3.87 8.07 -1.63
CA SER A 48 2.45 7.74 -1.70
C SER A 48 1.59 8.93 -2.15
N SER A 49 1.91 10.15 -1.69
CA SER A 49 1.18 11.36 -2.09
C SER A 49 1.41 11.73 -3.55
N SER A 50 2.63 11.57 -4.08
CA SER A 50 2.92 11.81 -5.50
C SER A 50 2.10 10.85 -6.38
N LEU A 51 2.14 9.55 -6.09
CA LEU A 51 1.37 8.56 -6.83
C LEU A 51 -0.14 8.83 -6.80
N GLN A 52 -0.69 9.12 -5.62
CA GLN A 52 -2.13 9.44 -5.48
C GLN A 52 -2.52 10.69 -6.27
N THR A 53 -1.67 11.70 -6.29
CA THR A 53 -1.92 12.96 -6.99
C THR A 53 -2.07 12.72 -8.49
N TRP A 54 -1.14 11.98 -9.10
CA TRP A 54 -1.15 11.70 -10.52
C TRP A 54 -2.24 10.72 -10.94
N LEU A 55 -2.52 9.70 -10.13
CA LEU A 55 -3.67 8.82 -10.35
C LEU A 55 -4.98 9.62 -10.35
N HIS A 56 -5.12 10.58 -9.43
CA HIS A 56 -6.29 11.45 -9.40
C HIS A 56 -6.39 12.33 -10.67
N GLN A 57 -5.28 12.86 -11.20
CA GLN A 57 -5.31 13.62 -12.46
C GLN A 57 -5.74 12.74 -13.65
N ALA A 58 -5.29 11.48 -13.70
CA ALA A 58 -5.71 10.53 -14.73
C ALA A 58 -7.21 10.21 -14.63
N LEU A 59 -7.73 9.99 -13.42
CA LEU A 59 -9.16 9.74 -13.18
C LEU A 59 -10.03 10.94 -13.57
N LEU A 60 -9.51 12.16 -13.45
CA LEU A 60 -10.17 13.38 -13.95
C LEU A 60 -10.03 13.59 -15.46
N GLY A 61 -9.32 12.72 -16.18
CA GLY A 61 -9.08 12.84 -17.62
C GLY A 61 -8.15 14.00 -18.02
N LYS A 62 -7.41 14.57 -17.07
CA LYS A 62 -6.48 15.70 -17.32
C LYS A 62 -5.16 15.25 -17.94
N VAL A 63 -4.78 14.01 -17.71
CA VAL A 63 -3.64 13.31 -18.30
C VAL A 63 -4.05 11.88 -18.60
N THR A 64 -3.35 11.20 -19.50
CA THR A 64 -3.51 9.76 -19.70
C THR A 64 -2.96 8.96 -18.53
N ALA A 65 -3.36 7.69 -18.40
CA ALA A 65 -2.82 6.79 -17.38
C ALA A 65 -1.29 6.63 -17.51
N ALA A 66 -0.76 6.57 -18.73
CA ALA A 66 0.67 6.45 -18.99
C ALA A 66 1.43 7.71 -18.54
N GLU A 67 0.93 8.90 -18.87
CA GLU A 67 1.52 10.17 -18.44
C GLU A 67 1.48 10.34 -16.91
N ALA A 68 0.38 9.96 -16.26
CA ALA A 68 0.28 10.01 -14.81
C ALA A 68 1.34 9.13 -14.13
N LEU A 69 1.52 7.90 -14.60
CA LEU A 69 2.54 6.99 -14.06
C LEU A 69 3.96 7.52 -14.32
N HIS A 70 4.21 8.08 -15.50
CA HIS A 70 5.50 8.66 -15.84
C HIS A 70 5.84 9.89 -14.96
N ASN A 71 4.89 10.80 -14.76
CA ASN A 71 5.10 11.98 -13.93
C ASN A 71 5.26 11.61 -12.45
N ALA A 72 4.51 10.63 -11.96
CA ALA A 72 4.70 10.09 -10.61
C ALA A 72 6.11 9.51 -10.44
N GLN A 73 6.62 8.76 -11.43
CA GLN A 73 7.98 8.22 -11.40
C GLN A 73 9.02 9.34 -11.28
N ILE A 74 8.92 10.38 -12.12
CA ILE A 74 9.87 11.52 -12.09
C ILE A 74 9.91 12.18 -10.71
N GLU A 75 8.75 12.45 -10.10
CA GLU A 75 8.68 13.06 -8.77
C GLU A 75 9.24 12.13 -7.68
N ILE A 76 8.96 10.83 -7.77
CA ILE A 76 9.48 9.83 -6.82
C ILE A 76 10.99 9.71 -6.94
N ASP A 77 11.55 9.70 -8.15
CA ASP A 77 13.00 9.64 -8.37
C ASP A 77 13.72 10.86 -7.76
N GLN A 78 13.11 12.04 -7.87
CA GLN A 78 13.65 13.26 -7.22
C GLN A 78 13.64 13.18 -5.69
N LEU A 79 12.69 12.45 -5.10
CA LEU A 79 12.59 12.26 -3.66
C LEU A 79 13.63 11.27 -3.13
N ILE A 80 13.94 10.24 -3.92
CA ILE A 80 14.86 9.15 -3.53
C ILE A 80 16.31 9.56 -3.81
N GLY A 81 16.55 10.42 -4.81
CA GLY A 81 17.89 10.84 -5.23
C GLY A 81 18.54 9.82 -6.17
N PRO A 82 19.67 10.16 -6.82
CA PRO A 82 20.43 9.19 -7.60
C PRO A 82 21.02 8.13 -6.67
N ASP A 83 20.86 6.86 -7.03
CA ASP A 83 21.60 5.72 -6.44
C ASP A 83 23.13 5.89 -6.64
#